data_AF-A0A1Y3BPK3-F1
#
_entry.id   AF-A0A1Y3BPK3-F1
#
_cell.length_a   1.000
_cell.length_b   1.000
_cell.length_c   1.000
_cell.angle_alpha   90.00
_cell.angle_beta   90.00
_cell.angle_gamma   90.00
#
_symmetry.space_group_name_H-M   'P 1'
#
loop_
_entity.id
_entity.type
_entity.pdbx_description
1 polymer ?
#
loop_
_entity_poly.entity_id
_entity_poly.type
_entity_poly.pdbx_seq_one_letter_code
_entity_poly.pdbx_strand_id
1 'polypeptide(L)'
;MTIVFAAPATKPAEKEEQPHPYNFGYEEKDANYTITRQEEMDEKGTVKGSYSYIDRDGTFRTVNYIADENGFRAAIQSNEPGLTNSA
;
A
#
# COMPACT_ATOMS: atom_id res chain seq x y z
N MET A 1 -39.49 35.56 26.60
CA MET A 1 -38.11 35.34 26.12
C MET A 1 -38.14 34.02 25.36
N THR A 2 -38.15 34.05 24.03
CA THR A 2 -38.32 32.84 23.22
C THR A 2 -36.94 32.31 22.85
N ILE A 3 -36.64 31.08 23.26
CA ILE A 3 -35.40 30.39 22.92
C ILE A 3 -35.60 29.78 21.53
N VAL A 4 -34.80 30.21 20.56
CA VAL A 4 -34.76 29.60 19.22
C VAL A 4 -33.69 28.52 19.24
N PHE A 5 -34.07 27.26 19.02
CA PHE A 5 -33.11 26.19 18.77
C PHE A 5 -32.75 26.19 17.29
N ALA A 6 -31.45 26.35 16.99
CA ALA A 6 -30.93 26.12 15.65
C ALA A 6 -30.88 24.62 15.37
N ALA A 7 -31.51 24.17 14.28
CA ALA A 7 -31.41 22.79 13.81
C ALA A 7 -29.96 22.49 13.37
N PRO A 8 -29.44 21.27 13.61
CA PRO A 8 -28.10 20.91 13.17
C PRO A 8 -28.06 20.93 11.64
N ALA A 9 -27.10 21.65 11.08
CA ALA A 9 -26.82 21.57 9.65
C ALA A 9 -26.33 20.16 9.32
N THR A 10 -27.12 19.40 8.58
CA THR A 10 -26.71 18.11 8.03
C THR A 10 -25.58 18.36 7.03
N LYS A 11 -24.36 17.92 7.36
CA LYS A 11 -23.25 17.80 6.41
C LYS A 11 -23.77 17.06 5.17
N PRO A 12 -23.51 17.52 3.94
CA PRO A 12 -23.84 16.76 2.74
C PRO A 12 -23.26 15.35 2.87
N ALA A 13 -24.04 14.33 2.54
CA ALA A 13 -23.55 12.96 2.47
C ALA A 13 -22.42 12.91 1.44
N GLU A 14 -21.19 12.71 1.92
CA GLU A 14 -20.03 12.51 1.07
C GLU A 14 -20.25 11.18 0.34
N LYS A 15 -20.34 11.25 -0.99
CA LYS A 15 -20.61 10.08 -1.82
C LYS A 15 -19.41 9.16 -1.66
N GLU A 16 -19.58 8.01 -0.99
CA GLU A 16 -18.52 7.01 -0.87
C GLU A 16 -18.02 6.66 -2.28
N GLU A 17 -16.81 7.08 -2.58
CA GLU A 17 -16.17 6.81 -3.85
C GLU A 17 -15.81 5.32 -3.85
N GLN A 18 -16.39 4.57 -4.78
CA GLN A 18 -16.13 3.15 -4.84
C GLN A 18 -14.68 2.90 -5.28
N PRO A 19 -14.04 1.84 -4.76
CA PRO A 19 -12.72 1.45 -5.22
C PRO A 19 -12.75 1.24 -6.74
N HIS A 20 -11.81 1.86 -7.44
CA HIS A 20 -11.60 1.63 -8.86
C HIS A 20 -10.42 0.66 -8.99
N PRO A 21 -10.66 -0.59 -9.43
CA PRO A 21 -9.59 -1.57 -9.58
C PRO A 21 -8.49 -1.06 -10.49
N TYR A 22 -7.25 -1.38 -10.13
CA TYR A 22 -6.09 -1.11 -10.97
C TYR A 22 -5.11 -2.28 -10.88
N ASN A 23 -4.25 -2.36 -11.87
CA ASN A 23 -3.10 -3.24 -11.88
C ASN A 23 -1.97 -2.52 -12.61
N PHE A 24 -0.82 -2.40 -11.97
CA PHE A 24 0.37 -1.83 -12.58
C PHE A 24 1.61 -2.57 -12.13
N GLY A 25 2.67 -2.44 -12.92
CA GLY A 25 3.99 -2.87 -12.54
C GLY A 25 5.06 -2.25 -13.40
N TYR A 26 6.28 -2.24 -12.89
CA TYR A 26 7.46 -1.82 -13.62
C TYR A 26 8.69 -2.59 -13.16
N GLU A 27 9.68 -2.63 -14.04
CA GLU A 27 11.02 -3.12 -13.78
C GLU A 27 12.01 -2.09 -14.30
N GLU A 28 12.99 -1.76 -13.47
CA GLU A 28 14.14 -0.95 -13.84
C GLU A 28 15.40 -1.74 -13.56
N LYS A 29 16.28 -1.82 -14.55
CA LYS A 29 17.52 -2.60 -14.46
C LYS A 29 18.66 -1.85 -15.11
N ASP A 30 19.74 -1.68 -14.36
CA ASP A 30 20.99 -1.14 -14.87
C ASP A 30 22.19 -2.01 -14.44
N ALA A 31 23.41 -1.51 -14.61
CA ALA A 31 24.62 -2.24 -14.23
C ALA A 31 24.85 -2.34 -12.71
N ASN A 32 24.15 -1.54 -11.91
CA ASN A 32 24.36 -1.38 -10.48
C ASN A 32 23.19 -1.87 -9.63
N TYR A 33 21.98 -1.96 -10.18
CA TYR A 33 20.81 -2.41 -9.46
C TYR A 33 19.73 -3.01 -10.35
N THR A 34 18.79 -3.70 -9.72
CA THR A 34 17.49 -4.05 -10.29
C THR A 34 16.39 -3.69 -9.29
N ILE A 35 15.37 -2.99 -9.74
CA ILE A 35 14.17 -2.65 -8.96
C ILE A 35 12.97 -3.21 -9.69
N THR A 36 12.07 -3.88 -8.97
CA THR A 36 10.78 -4.29 -9.50
C THR A 36 9.66 -3.83 -8.58
N ARG A 37 8.49 -3.56 -9.15
CA ARG A 37 7.25 -3.37 -8.40
C ARG A 37 6.07 -3.91 -9.18
N GLN A 38 5.16 -4.59 -8.50
CA GLN A 38 3.83 -4.91 -9.00
C GLN A 38 2.81 -4.62 -7.92
N GLU A 39 1.67 -4.05 -8.30
CA GLU A 39 0.60 -3.74 -7.37
C GLU A 39 -0.75 -3.79 -8.06
N GLU A 40 -1.74 -4.30 -7.35
CA GLU A 40 -3.13 -4.33 -7.77
C GLU A 40 -4.06 -3.93 -6.63
N MET A 41 -5.20 -3.35 -7.00
CA MET A 41 -6.33 -3.13 -6.11
C MET A 41 -7.56 -3.85 -6.68
N ASP A 42 -8.24 -4.62 -5.84
CA ASP A 42 -9.49 -5.29 -6.21
C ASP A 42 -10.73 -4.37 -6.03
N GLU A 43 -11.89 -4.86 -6.44
CA GLU A 43 -13.18 -4.15 -6.33
C GLU A 43 -13.57 -3.81 -4.89
N LYS A 44 -12.97 -4.47 -3.89
CA LYS A 44 -13.21 -4.22 -2.47
C LYS A 44 -12.23 -3.20 -1.89
N GLY A 45 -11.31 -2.68 -2.70
CA GLY A 45 -10.25 -1.77 -2.24
C GLY A 45 -9.09 -2.48 -1.55
N THR A 46 -9.00 -3.82 -1.63
CA THR A 46 -7.85 -4.56 -1.12
C THR A 46 -6.67 -4.31 -2.04
N VAL A 47 -5.59 -3.75 -1.51
CA VAL A 47 -4.34 -3.56 -2.24
C VAL A 47 -3.40 -4.72 -1.93
N LYS A 48 -2.84 -5.34 -2.97
CA LYS A 48 -1.76 -6.32 -2.85
C LYS A 48 -0.64 -5.93 -3.77
N GLY A 49 0.59 -6.15 -3.33
CA GLY A 49 1.73 -5.90 -4.18
C GLY A 49 3.02 -6.48 -3.64
N SER A 50 4.04 -6.34 -4.47
CA SER A 50 5.40 -6.60 -4.09
C SER A 50 6.32 -5.54 -4.68
N TYR A 51 7.42 -5.27 -3.98
CA TYR A 51 8.54 -4.59 -4.57
C TYR A 51 9.82 -5.34 -4.24
N SER A 52 10.80 -5.26 -5.14
CA SER A 52 12.12 -5.80 -4.90
C SER A 52 13.22 -4.81 -5.27
N TYR A 53 14.35 -4.95 -4.61
CA TYR A 53 15.59 -4.25 -4.87
C TYR A 53 16.75 -5.24 -4.75
N ILE A 54 17.70 -5.16 -5.68
CA ILE A 54 19.00 -5.79 -5.55
C ILE A 54 20.05 -4.81 -6.05
N ASP A 55 21.14 -4.65 -5.29
CA ASP A 55 22.29 -3.84 -5.70
C ASP A 55 23.44 -4.70 -6.24
N ARG A 56 24.50 -4.02 -6.69
CA ARG A 56 25.71 -4.64 -7.24
C ARG A 56 26.48 -5.50 -6.22
N ASP A 57 26.38 -5.17 -4.95
CA ASP A 57 27.05 -5.88 -3.87
C ASP A 57 26.25 -7.13 -3.43
N GLY A 58 25.07 -7.33 -4.03
CA GLY A 58 24.18 -8.45 -3.75
C GLY A 58 23.29 -8.21 -2.52
N THR A 59 23.26 -6.99 -1.99
CA THR A 59 22.24 -6.58 -1.01
C THR A 59 20.89 -6.65 -1.67
N PHE A 60 19.92 -7.30 -1.03
CA PHE A 60 18.58 -7.42 -1.58
C PHE A 60 17.50 -7.19 -0.54
N ARG A 61 16.35 -6.76 -1.04
CA ARG A 61 15.11 -6.65 -0.29
C ARG A 61 13.94 -7.00 -1.19
N THR A 62 13.10 -7.91 -0.75
CA THR A 62 11.80 -8.20 -1.33
C THR A 62 10.75 -7.99 -0.26
N VAL A 63 9.73 -7.21 -0.56
CA VAL A 63 8.61 -6.97 0.35
C VAL A 63 7.33 -7.34 -0.35
N ASN A 64 6.58 -8.26 0.25
CA ASN A 64 5.22 -8.60 -0.15
C ASN A 64 4.26 -7.93 0.83
N TYR A 65 3.24 -7.25 0.35
CA TYR A 65 2.33 -6.51 1.21
C TYR A 65 0.86 -6.66 0.80
N ILE A 66 0.00 -6.48 1.80
CA ILE A 66 -1.45 -6.40 1.67
C ILE A 66 -1.98 -5.24 2.53
N ALA A 67 -2.90 -4.46 1.98
CA ALA A 67 -3.69 -3.49 2.71
C ALA A 67 -5.17 -3.83 2.51
N ASP A 68 -5.86 -4.15 3.60
CA ASP A 68 -7.28 -4.50 3.61
C ASP A 68 -7.94 -4.02 4.92
N GLU A 69 -9.15 -4.51 5.22
CA GLU A 69 -9.89 -4.21 6.45
C GLU A 69 -9.11 -4.51 7.75
N ASN A 70 -8.13 -5.42 7.69
CA ASN A 70 -7.28 -5.78 8.83
C ASN A 70 -6.00 -4.90 8.90
N GLY A 71 -5.95 -3.80 8.15
CA GLY A 71 -4.83 -2.86 8.09
C GLY A 71 -3.74 -3.27 7.10
N PHE A 72 -2.58 -2.62 7.23
CA PHE A 72 -1.40 -2.90 6.40
C PHE A 72 -0.54 -3.99 7.02
N ARG A 73 -0.16 -5.00 6.23
CA ARG A 73 0.72 -6.10 6.64
C ARG A 73 1.74 -6.38 5.55
N ALA A 74 2.99 -6.62 5.94
CA ALA A 74 4.07 -6.88 5.02
C ALA A 74 5.00 -8.01 5.51
N ALA A 75 5.49 -8.80 4.58
CA ALA A 75 6.53 -9.80 4.80
C ALA A 75 7.79 -9.38 4.05
N ILE A 76 8.91 -9.29 4.77
CA ILE A 76 10.20 -8.84 4.23
C ILE A 76 11.15 -10.04 4.11
N GLN A 77 11.78 -10.17 2.95
CA GLN A 77 12.91 -11.06 2.73
C GLN A 77 14.12 -10.20 2.35
N SER A 78 15.17 -10.22 3.17
CA SER A 78 16.34 -9.37 2.96
C SER A 78 17.59 -9.96 3.64
N ASN A 79 18.77 -9.60 3.15
CA ASN A 79 20.06 -9.84 3.80
C ASN A 79 20.60 -8.61 4.56
N GLU A 80 19.81 -7.54 4.67
CA GLU A 80 20.21 -6.32 5.36
C GLU A 80 20.13 -6.46 6.89
N PRO A 81 21.11 -5.91 7.63
CA PRO A 81 21.10 -5.96 9.09
C PRO A 81 19.82 -5.32 9.67
N GLY A 82 19.13 -6.07 10.55
CA GLY A 82 17.96 -5.57 11.27
C GLY A 82 16.62 -5.67 10.53
N LEU A 83 16.60 -6.18 9.29
CA LEU A 83 15.35 -6.40 8.54
C LEU A 83 14.81 -7.84 8.63
N THR A 84 15.59 -8.78 9.15
CA THR A 84 15.17 -10.18 9.36
C THR A 84 14.40 -10.32 10.68
N ASN A 85 13.21 -9.75 10.74
CA ASN A 85 12.22 -10.02 11.80
C ASN A 85 10.88 -10.33 11.12
N SER A 86 10.76 -11.52 10.54
CA SER A 86 9.44 -12.09 10.28
C SER A 86 8.85 -12.51 11.63
N ALA A 87 7.91 -11.74 12.15
CA ALA A 87 7.04 -12.15 13.25
C ALA A 87 6.09 -13.27 12.81
#